data_AF-A0A1X2E5R2-F1
#
_entry.id   AF-A0A1X2E5R2-F1
#
_cell.length_a   1.000
_cell.length_b   1.000
_cell.length_c   1.000
_cell.angle_alpha   90.00
_cell.angle_beta   90.00
_cell.angle_gamma   90.00
#
_symmetry.space_group_name_H-M   'P 1'
#
loop_
_entity.id
_entity.type
_entity.pdbx_description
1 polymer ?
#
loop_
_entity_poly.entity_id
_entity_poly.type
_entity_poly.pdbx_seq_one_letter_code
_entity_poly.pdbx_strand_id
1 'polypeptide(L)'
;MTSMPRSRKPRGPWLTAAALWVVAIAAVVVTAPAVVSGGPHRSTSGPVPLAPNLAARNDQQLADLLPKAGDFPPSWTVSDIKELSDTFGYFRYHVSDEGLGFAPAECFSVVGVASTGAFDAAEVFGHDPADSPDVADRRDIRLMVGREFDPAGFDAFTGLVKRCLHFNSAAVGSYAVNVLEDSHPSSGPQRFRYSITATIGGDPADATRVDYYSYARASGLILTGTASTGHQQSFDKLFDITLRRITAD
;
A
#
# COMPACT_ATOMS: atom_id res chain seq x y z
N MET A 1 -36.79 -79.70 -6.64
CA MET A 1 -37.79 -79.12 -7.57
C MET A 1 -39.13 -79.33 -6.89
N THR A 2 -39.97 -78.36 -6.55
CA THR A 2 -40.39 -77.12 -7.22
C THR A 2 -41.21 -76.38 -6.13
N SER A 3 -41.06 -75.09 -5.86
CA SER A 3 -42.00 -74.05 -6.34
C SER A 3 -41.98 -72.89 -5.34
N MET A 4 -41.70 -71.66 -5.76
CA MET A 4 -42.14 -70.46 -5.03
C MET A 4 -43.67 -70.32 -5.15
N PRO A 5 -44.31 -69.53 -4.28
CA PRO A 5 -45.12 -68.46 -4.83
C PRO A 5 -44.93 -67.10 -4.15
N ARG A 6 -44.87 -66.10 -5.04
CA ARG A 6 -45.03 -64.66 -4.81
C ARG A 6 -46.39 -64.34 -4.17
N SER A 7 -46.44 -63.27 -3.37
CA SER A 7 -47.48 -62.22 -3.42
C SER A 7 -47.10 -61.12 -2.41
N ARG A 8 -46.55 -59.97 -2.83
CA ARG A 8 -47.20 -58.72 -3.30
C ARG A 8 -47.37 -57.69 -2.16
N LYS A 9 -46.75 -56.53 -2.39
CA LYS A 9 -46.53 -55.35 -1.54
C LYS A 9 -47.81 -54.67 -0.99
N PRO A 10 -47.67 -53.90 0.11
CA PRO A 10 -48.19 -52.54 0.23
C PRO A 10 -47.01 -51.54 0.12
N ARG A 11 -46.89 -50.67 -0.90
CA ARG A 11 -47.53 -49.35 -1.11
C ARG A 11 -47.31 -48.33 0.04
N GLY A 12 -46.33 -47.44 -0.17
CA GLY A 12 -46.24 -46.08 0.40
C GLY A 12 -45.42 -45.95 1.69
N PRO A 13 -44.27 -45.24 1.68
CA PRO A 13 -44.32 -43.77 1.80
C PRO A 13 -43.29 -43.03 0.93
N TRP A 14 -42.96 -43.58 -0.24
CA TRP A 14 -41.86 -43.05 -1.06
C TRP A 14 -42.22 -41.88 -1.99
N LEU A 15 -43.53 -41.57 -2.13
CA LEU A 15 -43.99 -40.51 -3.03
C LEU A 15 -43.96 -39.11 -2.39
N THR A 16 -43.90 -39.00 -1.07
CA THR A 16 -43.78 -37.70 -0.37
C THR A 16 -42.33 -37.20 -0.31
N ALA A 17 -41.35 -38.10 -0.28
CA ALA A 17 -39.93 -37.75 -0.27
C ALA A 17 -39.45 -37.18 -1.63
N ALA A 18 -40.02 -37.66 -2.75
CA ALA A 18 -39.65 -37.19 -4.08
C ALA A 18 -40.22 -35.80 -4.43
N ALA A 19 -41.38 -35.42 -3.86
CA ALA A 19 -42.01 -34.12 -4.14
C ALA A 19 -41.28 -32.94 -3.47
N LEU A 20 -40.63 -33.15 -2.32
CA LEU A 20 -39.91 -32.10 -1.59
C LEU A 20 -38.54 -31.77 -2.21
N TRP A 21 -37.91 -32.72 -2.91
CA TRP A 21 -36.64 -32.48 -3.60
C TRP A 21 -36.77 -31.61 -4.86
N VAL A 22 -37.91 -31.70 -5.56
CA VAL A 22 -38.14 -30.90 -6.78
C VAL A 22 -38.40 -29.42 -6.47
N VAL A 23 -39.03 -29.12 -5.32
CA VAL A 23 -39.26 -27.73 -4.89
C VAL A 23 -37.95 -27.07 -4.41
N ALA A 24 -37.07 -27.81 -3.74
CA ALA A 24 -35.78 -27.29 -3.31
C ALA A 24 -34.85 -26.94 -4.49
N ILE A 25 -34.88 -27.72 -5.58
CA ILE A 25 -34.09 -27.43 -6.79
C ILE A 25 -34.71 -26.26 -7.57
N ALA A 26 -36.04 -26.12 -7.62
CA ALA A 26 -36.69 -24.98 -8.26
C ALA A 26 -36.47 -23.66 -7.52
N ALA A 27 -36.33 -23.67 -6.19
CA ALA A 27 -36.04 -22.47 -5.40
C ALA A 27 -34.58 -21.98 -5.55
N VAL A 28 -33.61 -22.88 -5.69
CA VAL A 28 -32.20 -22.51 -5.89
C VAL A 28 -31.95 -21.91 -7.30
N VAL A 29 -32.83 -22.18 -8.27
CA VAL A 29 -32.71 -21.66 -9.64
C VAL A 29 -33.42 -20.30 -9.83
N VAL A 30 -34.28 -19.86 -8.91
CA VAL A 30 -35.07 -18.61 -9.06
C VAL A 30 -34.63 -17.47 -8.11
N THR A 31 -33.74 -17.72 -7.14
CA THR A 31 -33.19 -16.67 -6.25
C THR A 31 -31.67 -16.53 -6.35
N ALA A 32 -31.09 -16.78 -7.53
CA ALA A 32 -29.79 -16.18 -7.86
C ALA A 32 -30.06 -14.71 -8.21
N PRO A 33 -29.57 -13.73 -7.45
CA PRO A 33 -29.73 -12.34 -7.84
C PRO A 33 -29.04 -12.15 -9.19
N ALA A 34 -29.79 -11.54 -10.10
CA ALA A 34 -29.33 -11.06 -11.39
C ALA A 34 -28.20 -10.03 -11.22
N VAL A 35 -26.98 -10.53 -10.99
CA VAL A 35 -25.73 -9.77 -11.07
C VAL A 35 -24.81 -10.42 -12.12
N VAL A 36 -25.40 -10.82 -13.26
CA VAL A 36 -24.66 -11.21 -14.46
C VAL A 36 -25.34 -10.56 -15.67
N SER A 37 -25.39 -9.23 -15.64
CA SER A 37 -25.69 -8.40 -16.82
C SER A 37 -24.84 -7.13 -16.81
N GLY A 38 -23.58 -7.25 -16.39
CA GLY A 38 -22.51 -6.32 -16.76
C GLY A 38 -21.61 -7.06 -17.72
N GLY A 39 -21.89 -6.95 -19.02
CA GLY A 39 -21.13 -7.66 -20.05
C GLY A 39 -19.63 -7.38 -19.89
N PRO A 40 -18.76 -8.40 -20.01
CA PRO A 40 -17.34 -8.13 -20.07
C PRO A 40 -17.11 -7.35 -21.37
N HIS A 41 -16.88 -6.05 -21.22
CA HIS A 41 -16.16 -5.32 -22.24
C HIS A 41 -14.90 -6.14 -22.49
N ARG A 42 -14.80 -6.66 -23.71
CA ARG A 42 -13.70 -7.46 -24.20
C ARG A 42 -12.50 -6.53 -24.37
N SER A 43 -12.02 -5.99 -23.25
CA SER A 43 -10.71 -5.39 -23.14
C SER A 43 -9.75 -6.56 -23.15
N THR A 44 -8.96 -6.63 -24.21
CA THR A 44 -7.85 -7.53 -24.40
C THR A 44 -6.82 -7.26 -23.29
N SER A 45 -7.07 -7.82 -22.11
CA SER A 45 -6.17 -7.74 -20.96
C SER A 45 -5.97 -9.17 -20.51
N GLY A 46 -4.97 -9.85 -21.08
CA GLY A 46 -4.39 -11.00 -20.39
C GLY A 46 -3.94 -10.57 -18.98
N PRO A 47 -3.71 -11.51 -18.04
CA PRO A 47 -3.11 -11.14 -16.76
C PRO A 47 -1.83 -10.36 -17.06
N VAL A 48 -1.82 -9.08 -16.69
CA VAL A 48 -0.60 -8.29 -16.69
C VAL A 48 0.37 -9.10 -15.83
N PRO A 49 1.55 -9.50 -16.35
CA PRO A 49 2.52 -10.20 -15.54
C PRO A 49 2.70 -9.36 -14.29
N LEU A 50 2.39 -9.95 -13.13
CA LEU A 50 2.85 -9.37 -11.88
C LEU A 50 4.36 -9.27 -12.07
N ALA A 51 4.89 -8.06 -12.01
CA ALA A 51 6.27 -7.91 -11.61
C ALA A 51 7.35 -8.52 -12.57
N PRO A 52 7.31 -8.32 -13.91
CA PRO A 52 8.20 -9.05 -14.84
C PRO A 52 9.69 -8.78 -14.62
N ASN A 53 10.06 -7.65 -14.02
CA ASN A 53 11.44 -7.29 -13.68
C ASN A 53 11.79 -7.45 -12.19
N LEU A 54 10.83 -7.82 -11.35
CA LEU A 54 11.04 -7.97 -9.90
C LEU A 54 11.76 -9.25 -9.49
N ALA A 55 11.96 -10.17 -10.44
CA ALA A 55 12.71 -11.40 -10.25
C ALA A 55 14.22 -11.27 -10.56
N ALA A 56 14.67 -10.16 -11.16
CA ALA A 56 16.05 -10.07 -11.64
C ALA A 56 17.05 -9.51 -10.60
N ARG A 57 16.58 -8.71 -9.63
CA ARG A 57 17.45 -8.06 -8.64
C ARG A 57 17.22 -8.59 -7.23
N ASN A 58 18.29 -9.02 -6.58
CA ASN A 58 18.27 -9.35 -5.15
C ASN A 58 18.24 -8.08 -4.28
N ASP A 59 18.00 -8.22 -2.99
CA ASP A 59 17.86 -7.09 -2.07
C ASP A 59 19.12 -6.23 -1.98
N GLN A 60 20.30 -6.85 -2.09
CA GLN A 60 21.58 -6.13 -2.14
C GLN A 60 21.67 -5.22 -3.37
N GLN A 61 21.28 -5.69 -4.55
CA GLN A 61 21.27 -4.88 -5.77
C GLN A 61 20.26 -3.74 -5.69
N LEU A 62 19.15 -3.90 -4.95
CA LEU A 62 18.21 -2.82 -4.69
C LEU A 62 18.76 -1.83 -3.65
N ALA A 63 19.41 -2.32 -2.60
CA ALA A 63 20.11 -1.49 -1.61
C ALA A 63 21.24 -0.64 -2.23
N ASP A 64 21.83 -1.11 -3.34
CA ASP A 64 22.85 -0.37 -4.09
C ASP A 64 22.30 0.77 -4.94
N LEU A 65 20.98 0.81 -5.19
CA LEU A 65 20.32 1.95 -5.82
C LEU A 65 20.12 3.11 -4.82
N LEU A 66 19.98 2.80 -3.53
CA LEU A 66 19.75 3.79 -2.49
C LEU A 66 20.97 4.70 -2.25
N PRO A 67 20.76 5.92 -1.73
CA PRO A 67 21.86 6.81 -1.39
C PRO A 67 22.83 6.18 -0.40
N LYS A 68 24.12 6.45 -0.57
CA LYS A 68 25.18 6.03 0.35
C LYS A 68 25.57 7.22 1.23
N ALA A 69 26.36 6.98 2.28
CA ALA A 69 26.75 8.03 3.24
C ALA A 69 27.30 9.31 2.58
N GLY A 70 28.05 9.19 1.49
CA GLY A 70 28.58 10.35 0.74
C GLY A 70 27.57 11.16 -0.06
N ASP A 71 26.34 10.66 -0.22
CA ASP A 71 25.25 11.38 -0.89
C ASP A 71 24.50 12.32 0.07
N PHE A 72 24.55 12.06 1.39
CA PHE A 72 23.90 12.87 2.43
C PHE A 72 24.71 14.13 2.78
N PRO A 73 24.10 15.14 3.43
CA PRO A 73 24.85 16.30 3.91
C PRO A 73 26.02 15.88 4.82
N PRO A 74 27.16 16.61 4.78
CA PRO A 74 28.26 16.36 5.69
C PRO A 74 27.79 16.43 7.14
N SER A 75 28.37 15.62 8.02
CA SER A 75 28.04 15.47 9.46
C SER A 75 26.77 14.68 9.80
N TRP A 76 25.94 14.33 8.82
CA TRP A 76 24.78 13.48 9.07
C TRP A 76 25.20 12.04 9.42
N THR A 77 24.48 11.43 10.35
CA THR A 77 24.65 10.02 10.67
C THR A 77 23.76 9.22 9.72
N VAL A 78 24.34 8.28 8.97
CA VAL A 78 23.62 7.47 7.99
C VAL A 78 23.61 6.02 8.43
N SER A 79 22.47 5.36 8.31
CA SER A 79 22.31 3.95 8.60
C SER A 79 21.47 3.30 7.51
N ASP A 80 21.88 2.10 7.12
CA ASP A 80 21.21 1.29 6.12
C ASP A 80 20.64 0.02 6.75
N ILE A 81 19.39 -0.29 6.43
CA ILE A 81 18.76 -1.57 6.72
C ILE A 81 18.62 -2.28 5.38
N LYS A 82 19.46 -3.30 5.17
CA LYS A 82 19.59 -3.98 3.88
C LYS A 82 18.55 -5.07 3.64
N GLU A 83 17.86 -5.53 4.69
CA GLU A 83 16.92 -6.64 4.65
C GLU A 83 15.67 -6.25 5.43
N LEU A 84 14.65 -5.77 4.73
CA LEU A 84 13.34 -5.49 5.30
C LEU A 84 12.41 -6.69 5.04
N SER A 85 12.60 -7.75 5.85
CA SER A 85 11.78 -8.97 5.87
C SER A 85 11.90 -9.90 4.66
N ASP A 86 12.04 -11.20 4.91
CA ASP A 86 12.11 -12.24 3.88
C ASP A 86 10.72 -12.83 3.52
N THR A 87 9.64 -12.32 4.12
CA THR A 87 8.30 -12.88 3.89
C THR A 87 7.71 -12.42 2.55
N PHE A 88 7.98 -13.17 1.50
CA PHE A 88 7.26 -13.14 0.24
C PHE A 88 5.79 -13.55 0.49
N GLY A 89 4.86 -12.60 0.54
CA GLY A 89 3.45 -12.93 0.79
C GLY A 89 2.56 -11.70 0.98
N TYR A 90 1.26 -11.89 0.76
CA TYR A 90 0.17 -10.90 0.81
C TYR A 90 -0.05 -10.23 2.18
N PHE A 91 0.98 -9.67 2.80
CA PHE A 91 0.79 -8.78 3.94
C PHE A 91 0.45 -7.40 3.40
N ARG A 92 -0.85 -7.18 3.12
CA ARG A 92 -1.36 -5.81 3.25
C ARG A 92 -1.10 -5.43 4.70
N TYR A 93 -0.31 -4.40 4.94
CA TYR A 93 -0.41 -3.68 6.20
C TYR A 93 -1.88 -3.25 6.30
N HIS A 94 -2.67 -3.97 7.08
CA HIS A 94 -3.96 -3.47 7.51
C HIS A 94 -3.63 -2.38 8.51
N VAL A 95 -3.45 -1.18 7.98
CA VAL A 95 -3.17 0.03 8.76
C VAL A 95 -4.49 0.38 9.47
N SER A 96 -4.75 -0.31 10.58
CA SER A 96 -5.88 -0.02 11.46
C SER A 96 -5.52 1.16 12.35
N ASP A 97 -6.48 2.04 12.64
CA ASP A 97 -6.33 3.24 13.47
C ASP A 97 -5.73 2.99 14.88
N GLU A 98 -5.48 1.75 15.33
CA GLU A 98 -4.86 1.37 16.63
C GLU A 98 -5.37 2.16 17.87
N GLY A 99 -6.54 2.79 17.79
CA GLY A 99 -7.07 3.67 18.83
C GLY A 99 -6.49 5.09 18.86
N LEU A 100 -5.76 5.52 17.83
CA LEU A 100 -5.22 6.88 17.67
C LEU A 100 -6.30 7.91 17.31
N GLY A 101 -7.49 7.45 16.94
CA GLY A 101 -8.70 8.26 16.81
C GLY A 101 -8.67 9.15 15.57
N PHE A 102 -8.12 8.66 14.45
CA PHE A 102 -8.13 9.37 13.19
C PHE A 102 -9.57 9.53 12.67
N ALA A 103 -9.93 10.74 12.24
CA ALA A 103 -11.21 11.01 11.59
C ALA A 103 -11.03 11.82 10.29
N PRO A 104 -11.37 11.25 9.12
CA PRO A 104 -11.80 9.86 8.90
C PRO A 104 -10.71 8.81 9.20
N ALA A 105 -11.10 7.60 9.63
CA ALA A 105 -10.16 6.55 10.07
C ALA A 105 -9.22 6.08 8.94
N GLU A 106 -9.71 6.08 7.70
CA GLU A 106 -8.90 5.73 6.52
C GLU A 106 -7.70 6.68 6.31
N CYS A 107 -7.77 7.91 6.84
CA CYS A 107 -6.70 8.90 6.70
C CYS A 107 -5.48 8.60 7.60
N PHE A 108 -5.56 7.63 8.50
CA PHE A 108 -4.40 7.14 9.24
C PHE A 108 -3.27 6.70 8.31
N SER A 109 -3.61 6.02 7.20
CA SER A 109 -2.62 5.54 6.21
C SER A 109 -1.87 6.65 5.47
N VAL A 110 -2.32 7.91 5.57
CA VAL A 110 -1.67 9.06 4.92
C VAL A 110 -0.50 9.58 5.77
N VAL A 111 -0.54 9.34 7.08
CA VAL A 111 0.52 9.73 8.03
C VAL A 111 1.54 8.59 8.15
N GLY A 112 2.82 8.94 8.03
CA GLY A 112 3.91 7.96 8.04
C GLY A 112 4.12 7.29 6.68
N VAL A 113 4.93 6.24 6.65
CA VAL A 113 5.22 5.52 5.40
C VAL A 113 4.05 4.63 5.05
N ALA A 114 3.31 5.03 4.02
CA ALA A 114 2.15 4.30 3.55
C ALA A 114 2.54 3.10 2.68
N SER A 115 1.78 2.01 2.79
CA SER A 115 1.90 0.90 1.85
C SER A 115 1.32 1.30 0.49
N THR A 116 2.15 1.30 -0.54
CA THR A 116 1.79 1.64 -1.93
C THR A 116 1.54 0.42 -2.81
N GLY A 117 1.35 -0.76 -2.21
CA GLY A 117 1.37 -2.03 -2.95
C GLY A 117 2.79 -2.47 -3.32
N ALA A 118 3.78 -2.02 -2.56
CA ALA A 118 5.17 -2.46 -2.64
C ALA A 118 5.59 -3.24 -1.40
N PHE A 119 6.51 -4.18 -1.60
CA PHE A 119 7.24 -4.84 -0.52
C PHE A 119 8.62 -4.17 -0.41
N ASP A 120 8.87 -3.47 0.70
CA ASP A 120 10.14 -2.79 0.93
C ASP A 120 11.28 -3.80 0.93
N ALA A 121 12.28 -3.58 0.08
CA ALA A 121 13.41 -4.48 -0.08
C ALA A 121 14.63 -3.99 0.68
N ALA A 122 14.86 -2.67 0.61
CA ALA A 122 15.99 -2.02 1.24
C ALA A 122 15.59 -0.62 1.71
N GLU A 123 16.27 -0.16 2.76
CA GLU A 123 16.07 1.15 3.36
C GLU A 123 17.41 1.81 3.69
N VAL A 124 17.46 3.13 3.53
CA VAL A 124 18.49 3.98 4.10
C VAL A 124 17.83 5.16 4.81
N PHE A 125 18.40 5.58 5.92
CA PHE A 125 18.01 6.81 6.58
C PHE A 125 19.21 7.62 7.05
N GLY A 126 19.02 8.93 7.08
CA GLY A 126 19.97 9.91 7.57
C GLY A 126 19.36 10.69 8.74
N HIS A 127 20.20 11.01 9.71
CA HIS A 127 19.88 11.82 10.86
C HIS A 127 20.74 13.08 10.88
N ASP A 128 20.09 14.24 11.04
CA ASP A 128 20.76 15.51 11.29
C ASP A 128 21.12 15.59 12.79
N PRO A 129 22.42 15.67 13.16
CA PRO A 129 22.80 15.82 14.56
C PRO A 129 22.32 17.13 15.22
N ALA A 130 21.85 18.11 14.44
CA ALA A 130 21.23 19.32 14.97
C ALA A 130 19.81 19.09 15.50
N ASP A 131 19.13 18.03 15.04
CA ASP A 131 17.80 17.68 15.51
C ASP A 131 17.85 16.83 16.77
N SER A 132 16.85 17.01 17.64
CA SER A 132 16.78 16.26 18.88
C SER A 132 16.62 14.76 18.58
N PRO A 133 17.38 13.87 19.25
CA PRO A 133 17.25 12.43 19.07
C PRO A 133 15.89 11.87 19.51
N ASP A 134 15.10 12.68 20.22
CA ASP A 134 13.77 12.34 20.71
C ASP A 134 12.65 12.59 19.67
N VAL A 135 12.98 13.23 18.53
CA VAL A 135 12.04 13.47 17.43
C VAL A 135 12.19 12.35 16.39
N ALA A 136 11.10 11.60 16.20
CA ALA A 136 10.88 10.65 15.09
C ALA A 136 12.03 9.66 14.81
N ASP A 137 12.29 8.73 15.72
CA ASP A 137 13.15 7.54 15.54
C ASP A 137 14.56 7.81 14.93
N ARG A 138 15.06 9.06 14.99
CA ARG A 138 16.31 9.53 14.36
C ARG A 138 16.36 9.28 12.85
N ARG A 139 15.24 9.48 12.13
CA ARG A 139 15.17 9.31 10.66
C ARG A 139 14.68 10.59 9.98
N ASP A 140 15.50 11.64 10.00
CA ASP A 140 15.16 12.93 9.40
C ASP A 140 14.92 12.85 7.91
N ILE A 141 15.67 11.99 7.21
CA ILE A 141 15.36 11.58 5.85
C ILE A 141 15.39 10.06 5.80
N ARG A 142 14.33 9.45 5.27
CA ARG A 142 14.22 8.01 5.03
C ARG A 142 13.90 7.76 3.57
N LEU A 143 14.58 6.81 2.95
CA LEU A 143 14.30 6.34 1.59
C LEU A 143 14.25 4.82 1.58
N MET A 144 13.22 4.28 0.93
CA MET A 144 13.05 2.85 0.71
C MET A 144 12.82 2.58 -0.76
N VAL A 145 13.37 1.46 -1.22
CA VAL A 145 12.99 0.90 -2.51
C VAL A 145 12.26 -0.41 -2.27
N GLY A 146 11.08 -0.51 -2.85
CA GLY A 146 10.22 -1.68 -2.74
C GLY A 146 9.86 -2.25 -4.10
N ARG A 147 9.51 -3.53 -4.09
CA ARG A 147 9.04 -4.25 -5.27
C ARG A 147 7.54 -4.07 -5.42
N GLU A 148 7.08 -3.47 -6.53
CA GLU A 148 5.65 -3.30 -6.82
C GLU A 148 4.95 -4.66 -7.06
N PHE A 149 4.13 -5.11 -6.12
CA PHE A 149 3.37 -6.35 -6.29
C PHE A 149 1.91 -6.09 -6.71
N ASP A 150 1.36 -4.89 -6.45
CA ASP A 150 0.00 -4.50 -6.84
C ASP A 150 -0.01 -3.10 -7.48
N PRO A 151 -0.04 -3.01 -8.83
CA PRO A 151 -0.16 -1.74 -9.55
C PRO A 151 -1.31 -0.84 -9.14
N ALA A 152 -2.44 -1.42 -8.71
CA ALA A 152 -3.59 -0.63 -8.28
C ALA A 152 -3.35 0.02 -6.91
N GLY A 153 -2.38 -0.48 -6.13
CA GLY A 153 -2.00 0.06 -4.82
C GLY A 153 -1.51 1.50 -4.90
N PHE A 154 -0.69 1.83 -5.91
CA PHE A 154 -0.17 3.19 -6.10
C PHE A 154 -1.31 4.18 -6.36
N ASP A 155 -2.19 3.88 -7.32
CA ASP A 155 -3.33 4.74 -7.67
C ASP A 155 -4.35 4.85 -6.52
N ALA A 156 -4.61 3.75 -5.80
CA ALA A 156 -5.49 3.75 -4.65
C ALA A 156 -4.94 4.64 -3.52
N PHE A 157 -3.63 4.59 -3.29
CA PHE A 157 -2.96 5.42 -2.30
C PHE A 157 -2.99 6.91 -2.68
N THR A 158 -2.59 7.29 -3.90
CA THR A 158 -2.64 8.70 -4.31
C THR A 158 -4.07 9.24 -4.28
N GLY A 159 -5.06 8.41 -4.63
CA GLY A 159 -6.47 8.71 -4.49
C GLY A 159 -6.92 8.90 -3.04
N LEU A 160 -6.38 8.13 -2.08
CA LEU A 160 -6.64 8.30 -0.65
C LEU A 160 -6.08 9.63 -0.14
N VAL A 161 -4.82 9.96 -0.47
CA VAL A 161 -4.19 11.24 -0.07
C VAL A 161 -5.02 12.42 -0.55
N LYS A 162 -5.52 12.38 -1.78
CA LYS A 162 -6.38 13.43 -2.36
C LYS A 162 -7.76 13.56 -1.69
N ARG A 163 -8.25 12.52 -1.00
CA ARG A 163 -9.48 12.60 -0.19
C ARG A 163 -9.20 13.07 1.24
N CYS A 164 -8.02 12.79 1.77
CA CYS A 164 -7.59 13.14 3.12
C CYS A 164 -6.86 14.49 3.18
N LEU A 165 -7.38 15.53 2.52
CA LEU A 165 -6.72 16.84 2.51
C LEU A 165 -6.72 17.53 3.88
N HIS A 166 -7.75 17.25 4.68
CA HIS A 166 -7.86 17.70 6.07
C HIS A 166 -8.47 16.59 6.90
N PHE A 167 -7.84 16.26 8.02
CA PHE A 167 -8.33 15.27 8.97
C PHE A 167 -7.76 15.56 10.35
N ASN A 168 -8.25 14.84 11.36
CA ASN A 168 -7.78 14.97 12.75
C ASN A 168 -7.42 13.61 13.33
N SER A 169 -6.70 13.64 14.45
CA SER A 169 -6.53 12.49 15.34
C SER A 169 -6.61 12.96 16.79
N ALA A 170 -6.93 12.05 17.71
CA ALA A 170 -6.95 12.37 19.13
C ALA A 170 -5.54 12.71 19.66
N ALA A 171 -4.49 12.17 19.04
CA ALA A 171 -3.10 12.34 19.47
C ALA A 171 -2.46 13.68 19.05
N VAL A 172 -2.83 14.21 17.88
CA VAL A 172 -2.20 15.41 17.31
C VAL A 172 -3.18 16.58 17.29
N GLY A 173 -4.45 16.38 16.95
CA GLY A 173 -5.44 17.44 16.87
C GLY A 173 -5.83 17.76 15.44
N SER A 174 -4.91 18.21 14.57
CA SER A 174 -5.25 18.36 13.15
C SER A 174 -4.09 18.13 12.19
N TYR A 175 -4.44 17.72 10.97
CA TYR A 175 -3.55 17.54 9.85
C TYR A 175 -4.09 18.27 8.62
N ALA A 176 -3.19 18.91 7.88
CA ALA A 176 -3.46 19.48 6.57
C ALA A 176 -2.47 18.92 5.56
N VAL A 177 -2.98 18.32 4.48
CA VAL A 177 -2.19 17.74 3.40
C VAL A 177 -2.12 18.72 2.25
N ASN A 178 -0.92 18.93 1.72
CA ASN A 178 -0.68 19.71 0.53
C ASN A 178 -0.02 18.83 -0.54
N VAL A 179 -0.70 18.61 -1.66
CA VAL A 179 -0.15 17.86 -2.79
C VAL A 179 0.81 18.75 -3.57
N LEU A 180 2.07 18.33 -3.65
CA LEU A 180 3.17 19.08 -4.26
C LEU A 180 3.44 18.62 -5.70
N GLU A 181 3.21 17.34 -6.01
CA GLU A 181 3.39 16.76 -7.34
C GLU A 181 2.43 15.58 -7.54
N ASP A 182 1.88 15.46 -8.75
CA ASP A 182 0.99 14.37 -9.17
C ASP A 182 1.21 14.08 -10.66
N SER A 183 2.40 13.59 -11.02
CA SER A 183 2.84 13.46 -12.41
C SER A 183 2.71 12.02 -12.94
N HIS A 184 2.02 11.90 -14.08
CA HIS A 184 1.69 10.63 -14.72
C HIS A 184 2.06 10.67 -16.22
N PRO A 185 3.35 10.79 -16.57
CA PRO A 185 3.75 10.85 -17.96
C PRO A 185 3.44 9.54 -18.68
N SER A 186 3.14 9.59 -19.97
CA SER A 186 2.95 8.39 -20.81
C SER A 186 4.24 7.59 -21.01
N SER A 187 5.39 8.22 -20.77
CA SER A 187 6.72 7.62 -20.82
C SER A 187 7.57 8.16 -19.67
N GLY A 188 8.11 7.28 -18.83
CA GLY A 188 8.94 7.65 -17.69
C GLY A 188 8.28 7.32 -16.34
N PRO A 189 8.92 7.71 -15.22
CA PRO A 189 8.42 7.41 -13.90
C PRO A 189 7.16 8.22 -13.57
N GLN A 190 6.19 7.59 -12.90
CA GLN A 190 5.12 8.32 -12.23
C GLN A 190 5.65 8.86 -10.91
N ARG A 191 5.27 10.07 -10.52
CA ARG A 191 5.67 10.66 -9.24
C ARG A 191 4.48 11.26 -8.51
N PHE A 192 4.47 11.10 -7.20
CA PHE A 192 3.49 11.69 -6.32
C PHE A 192 4.19 12.24 -5.07
N ARG A 193 3.98 13.52 -4.76
CA ARG A 193 4.60 14.19 -3.62
C ARG A 193 3.57 14.97 -2.85
N TYR A 194 3.67 14.96 -1.54
CA TYR A 194 2.84 15.78 -0.68
C TYR A 194 3.56 16.12 0.62
N SER A 195 3.09 17.15 1.32
CA SER A 195 3.48 17.45 2.69
C SER A 195 2.27 17.33 3.61
N ILE A 196 2.52 17.01 4.87
CA ILE A 196 1.53 17.05 5.94
C ILE A 196 1.98 18.07 6.95
N THR A 197 1.15 19.08 7.21
CA THR A 197 1.28 19.93 8.38
C THR A 197 0.43 19.35 9.50
N ALA A 198 1.08 18.90 10.56
CA ALA A 198 0.47 18.51 11.82
C ALA A 198 0.46 19.70 12.78
N THR A 199 -0.70 20.05 13.32
CA THR A 199 -0.83 21.02 14.41
C THR A 199 -1.13 20.24 15.68
N ILE A 200 -0.15 20.21 16.59
CA ILE A 200 -0.16 19.46 17.84
C ILE A 200 -0.77 20.34 18.93
N GLY A 201 -1.94 19.95 19.45
CA GLY A 201 -2.56 20.63 20.60
C GLY A 201 -1.77 20.36 21.88
N GLY A 202 -1.38 21.41 22.61
CA GLY A 202 -0.58 21.28 23.84
C GLY A 202 0.11 22.58 24.28
N ASP A 203 1.03 22.50 25.23
CA ASP A 203 1.92 23.60 25.66
C ASP A 203 3.36 23.30 25.18
N PRO A 204 4.01 24.17 24.37
CA PRO A 204 3.51 25.47 23.88
C PRO A 204 2.32 25.31 22.94
N ALA A 205 1.42 26.30 22.99
CA ALA A 205 0.22 26.36 22.17
C ALA A 205 0.56 26.18 20.68
N ASP A 206 -0.09 25.20 20.06
CA ASP A 206 -0.08 24.91 18.62
C ASP A 206 1.32 24.74 18.00
N ALA A 207 2.10 23.79 18.52
CA ALA A 207 3.32 23.38 17.84
C ALA A 207 2.98 22.80 16.46
N THR A 208 3.66 23.29 15.41
CA THR A 208 3.46 22.81 14.04
C THR A 208 4.66 21.99 13.60
N ARG A 209 4.38 20.85 12.97
CA ARG A 209 5.37 20.00 12.32
C ARG A 209 4.95 19.81 10.87
N VAL A 210 5.90 19.90 9.96
CA VAL A 210 5.69 19.60 8.53
C VAL A 210 6.53 18.39 8.15
N ASP A 211 5.86 17.33 7.70
CA ASP A 211 6.49 16.12 7.17
C ASP A 211 6.31 16.09 5.65
N TYR A 212 7.35 15.69 4.92
CA TYR A 212 7.35 15.60 3.46
C TYR A 212 7.36 14.14 3.03
N TYR A 213 6.61 13.84 1.97
CA TYR A 213 6.48 12.50 1.42
C TYR A 213 6.65 12.54 -0.09
N SER A 214 7.43 11.61 -0.62
CA SER A 214 7.65 11.43 -2.06
C SER A 214 7.53 9.96 -2.41
N TYR A 215 6.84 9.68 -3.52
CA TYR A 215 6.63 8.35 -4.07
C TYR A 215 6.91 8.41 -5.57
N ALA A 216 7.57 7.38 -6.09
CA ALA A 216 7.77 7.24 -7.52
C ALA A 216 7.65 5.78 -7.94
N ARG A 217 6.99 5.56 -9.07
CA ARG A 217 6.83 4.25 -9.69
C ARG A 217 7.63 4.20 -10.98
N ALA A 218 8.60 3.28 -11.05
CA ALA A 218 9.48 3.14 -12.20
C ALA A 218 9.96 1.68 -12.34
N SER A 219 9.92 1.12 -13.54
CA SER A 219 10.51 -0.21 -13.83
C SER A 219 10.02 -1.37 -12.93
N GLY A 220 8.79 -1.27 -12.40
CA GLY A 220 8.23 -2.25 -11.45
C GLY A 220 8.73 -2.09 -10.00
N LEU A 221 9.46 -1.02 -9.70
CA LEU A 221 9.88 -0.62 -8.36
C LEU A 221 9.05 0.58 -7.90
N ILE A 222 8.83 0.65 -6.59
CA ILE A 222 8.35 1.86 -5.92
C ILE A 222 9.50 2.42 -5.08
N LEU A 223 9.87 3.67 -5.34
CA LEU A 223 10.73 4.46 -4.46
C LEU A 223 9.82 5.26 -3.52
N THR A 224 9.98 5.07 -2.22
CA THR A 224 9.24 5.77 -1.17
C THR A 224 10.21 6.58 -0.33
N GLY A 225 9.80 7.78 0.07
CA GLY A 225 10.63 8.66 0.86
C GLY A 225 9.85 9.52 1.82
N THR A 226 10.46 9.80 2.97
CA THR A 226 9.94 10.75 3.97
C THR A 226 11.03 11.69 4.45
N ALA A 227 10.66 12.91 4.80
CA ALA A 227 11.55 13.83 5.49
C ALA A 227 10.82 14.65 6.56
N SER A 228 11.51 14.91 7.67
CA SER A 228 11.03 15.76 8.76
C SER A 228 11.15 17.25 8.39
N THR A 229 10.66 18.10 9.29
CA THR A 229 10.62 19.56 9.12
C THR A 229 12.01 20.13 8.86
N GLY A 230 12.14 21.01 7.86
CA GLY A 230 13.41 21.66 7.50
C GLY A 230 14.25 20.93 6.44
N HIS A 231 13.94 19.67 6.13
CA HIS A 231 14.82 18.83 5.29
C HIS A 231 14.35 18.62 3.85
N GLN A 232 13.30 19.31 3.41
CA GLN A 232 12.69 19.14 2.08
C GLN A 232 13.69 19.19 0.93
N GLN A 233 14.60 20.18 0.92
CA GLN A 233 15.53 20.37 -0.20
C GLN A 233 16.55 19.21 -0.31
N SER A 234 17.13 18.79 0.82
CA SER A 234 18.05 17.65 0.87
C SER A 234 17.34 16.37 0.49
N PHE A 235 16.10 16.19 0.96
CA PHE A 235 15.25 15.07 0.63
C PHE A 235 14.92 14.98 -0.86
N ASP A 236 14.43 16.06 -1.46
CA ASP A 236 14.09 16.12 -2.89
C ASP A 236 15.31 15.76 -3.75
N LYS A 237 16.50 16.29 -3.39
CA LYS A 237 17.75 15.99 -4.09
C LYS A 237 18.12 14.49 -4.02
N LEU A 238 18.07 13.91 -2.82
CA LEU A 238 18.38 12.49 -2.62
C LEU A 238 17.39 11.61 -3.39
N PHE A 239 16.09 11.92 -3.30
CA PHE A 239 15.04 11.21 -4.01
C PHE A 239 15.24 11.26 -5.54
N ASP A 240 15.55 12.43 -6.09
CA ASP A 240 15.80 12.61 -7.53
C ASP A 240 17.06 11.91 -8.03
N ILE A 241 18.12 11.84 -7.22
CA ILE A 241 19.32 11.07 -7.54
C ILE A 241 18.98 9.58 -7.59
N THR A 242 18.26 9.07 -6.60
CA THR A 242 17.87 7.65 -6.52
C THR A 242 16.93 7.27 -7.65
N LEU A 243 15.91 8.09 -7.93
CA LEU A 243 15.00 7.83 -9.04
C LEU A 243 15.74 7.78 -10.38
N ARG A 244 16.72 8.68 -10.60
CA ARG A 244 17.57 8.62 -11.80
C ARG A 244 18.36 7.31 -11.90
N ARG A 245 18.94 6.82 -10.79
CA ARG A 245 19.63 5.52 -10.75
C ARG A 245 18.67 4.38 -11.13
N ILE A 246 17.45 4.38 -10.58
CA ILE A 246 16.42 3.39 -10.90
C ILE A 246 16.02 3.42 -12.39
N THR A 247 15.93 4.60 -12.99
CA THR A 247 15.48 4.74 -14.39
C THR A 247 16.59 4.58 -15.44
N ALA A 248 17.86 4.71 -15.04
CA ALA A 248 19.01 4.58 -15.94
C ALA A 248 19.48 3.13 -16.13
N ASP A 249 18.98 2.24 -15.27
CA ASP A 249 19.22 0.80 -15.26
C ASP A 249 18.23 0.04 -16.15
#